data_AF-A0A2G5U921-F1
#
_entry.id   AF-A0A2G5U921-F1
#
_cell.length_a   1.000
_cell.length_b   1.000
_cell.length_c   1.000
_cell.angle_alpha   90.00
_cell.angle_beta   90.00
_cell.angle_gamma   90.00
#
_symmetry.space_group_name_H-M   'P 1'
#
loop_
_entity.id
_entity.type
_entity.pdbx_description
1 polymer ?
#
loop_
_entity_poly.entity_id
_entity_poly.type
_entity_poly.pdbx_seq_one_letter_code
_entity_poly.pdbx_strand_id
1 'polypeptide(L)'
;MCRENFTDFEVRIRKEKPDYAFIFTRYMSIGAPWPTNVTSFKQDPIYQTMKEQMLKFIENIKYKLYILDAIPRINRGAVNHIASLIRNGTDPIAIDNLLVRPHEYEMARKRHAQLVKDCKGKCIMVDYKPEFYNLETETFRYFDERGFSYWTTPQHLSPHGIEHIRHVWTDICKKL
;
A
#
# COMPACT_ATOMS: atom_id res chain seq x y z
N MET A 1 3.25 17.13 8.70
CA MET A 1 3.14 16.37 7.43
C MET A 1 4.38 16.71 6.61
N CYS A 2 5.21 15.73 6.27
CA CYS A 2 6.56 15.91 5.73
C CYS A 2 6.55 16.42 4.27
N ARG A 3 6.20 17.69 4.05
CA ARG A 3 6.28 18.31 2.72
C ARG A 3 7.73 18.51 2.26
N GLU A 4 8.63 18.68 3.23
CA GLU A 4 10.07 18.93 3.00
C GLU A 4 10.77 17.77 2.27
N ASN A 5 10.34 16.52 2.48
CA ASN A 5 10.96 15.37 1.78
C ASN A 5 10.38 15.12 0.38
N PHE A 6 9.29 15.78 -0.03
CA PHE A 6 8.77 15.58 -1.40
C PHE A 6 9.75 16.06 -2.46
N THR A 7 10.49 17.12 -2.16
CA THR A 7 11.55 17.61 -3.05
C THR A 7 12.74 16.67 -3.09
N ASP A 8 13.08 16.01 -1.98
CA ASP A 8 14.27 15.15 -1.90
C ASP A 8 14.16 13.93 -2.83
N PHE A 9 13.00 13.28 -2.90
CA PHE A 9 12.80 12.14 -3.80
C PHE A 9 12.89 12.55 -5.27
N GLU A 10 12.32 13.70 -5.64
CA GLU A 10 12.43 14.23 -7.00
C GLU A 10 13.89 14.54 -7.35
N VAL A 11 14.58 15.26 -6.46
CA VAL A 11 15.97 15.64 -6.65
C VAL A 11 16.86 14.41 -6.80
N ARG A 12 16.65 13.35 -6.01
CA ARG A 12 17.39 12.10 -6.14
C ARG A 12 17.09 11.40 -7.47
N ILE A 13 15.82 11.20 -7.82
CA ILE A 13 15.44 10.54 -9.08
C ILE A 13 16.03 11.28 -10.29
N ARG A 14 16.00 12.62 -10.28
CA ARG A 14 16.58 13.45 -11.36
C ARG A 14 18.11 13.36 -11.44
N LYS A 15 18.81 13.25 -10.30
CA LYS A 15 20.28 13.11 -10.26
C LYS A 15 20.74 11.70 -10.60
N GLU A 16 20.10 10.69 -10.02
CA GLU A 16 20.47 9.28 -10.12
C GLU A 16 20.00 8.65 -11.44
N LYS A 17 18.92 9.17 -12.04
CA LYS A 17 18.33 8.70 -13.32
C LYS A 17 18.19 7.17 -13.39
N PRO A 18 17.45 6.57 -12.45
CA PRO A 18 17.43 5.12 -12.32
C PRO A 18 16.72 4.44 -13.51
N ASP A 19 17.12 3.21 -13.80
CA ASP A 19 16.44 2.37 -14.80
C ASP A 19 14.99 2.06 -14.35
N TYR A 20 14.83 1.76 -13.06
CA TYR A 20 13.57 1.42 -12.41
C TYR A 20 13.46 2.13 -11.05
N ALA A 21 12.24 2.47 -10.62
CA ALA A 21 12.00 2.99 -9.27
C ALA A 21 10.76 2.35 -8.64
N PHE A 22 10.74 2.29 -7.31
CA PHE A 22 9.64 1.73 -6.51
C PHE A 22 9.17 2.76 -5.48
N ILE A 23 7.87 3.04 -5.46
CA ILE A 23 7.27 4.00 -4.51
C ILE A 23 6.34 3.27 -3.55
N PHE A 24 6.59 3.54 -2.27
CA PHE A 24 5.83 3.04 -1.14
C PHE A 24 5.20 4.25 -0.44
N THR A 25 3.92 4.48 -0.69
CA THR A 25 3.20 5.61 -0.07
C THR A 25 2.45 5.12 1.17
N ARG A 26 2.63 5.81 2.30
CA ARG A 26 1.73 5.59 3.45
C ARG A 26 0.33 6.04 3.06
N TYR A 27 -0.60 5.09 2.95
CA TYR A 27 -1.93 5.42 2.46
C TYR A 27 -2.66 6.44 3.34
N MET A 28 -2.33 6.57 4.63
CA MET A 28 -2.90 7.62 5.50
C MET A 28 -2.72 9.04 4.94
N SER A 29 -1.68 9.28 4.15
CA SER A 29 -1.42 10.57 3.51
C SER A 29 -2.26 10.79 2.24
N ILE A 30 -2.81 9.71 1.67
CA ILE A 30 -3.49 9.71 0.38
C ILE A 30 -4.85 8.98 0.40
N GLY A 31 -5.36 8.63 1.57
CA GLY A 31 -6.58 7.83 1.76
C GLY A 31 -7.75 8.65 2.28
N ALA A 32 -7.52 9.93 2.62
CA ALA A 32 -8.58 10.82 3.06
C ALA A 32 -9.71 10.89 2.00
N PRO A 33 -10.99 10.95 2.42
CA PRO A 33 -12.10 11.09 1.50
C PRO A 33 -11.96 12.37 0.66
N TRP A 34 -12.78 12.49 -0.38
CA TRP A 34 -12.84 13.75 -1.12
C TRP A 34 -13.21 14.92 -0.20
N PRO A 35 -12.58 16.08 -0.38
CA PRO A 35 -13.05 17.31 0.23
C PRO A 35 -14.51 17.61 -0.18
N THR A 36 -15.20 18.42 0.61
CA THR A 36 -16.54 18.90 0.28
C THR A 36 -16.56 19.53 -1.13
N ASN A 37 -17.59 19.22 -1.92
CA ASN A 37 -17.79 19.69 -3.30
C ASN A 37 -16.77 19.18 -4.34
N VAL A 38 -15.87 18.26 -3.98
CA VAL A 38 -15.00 17.56 -4.93
C VAL A 38 -15.67 16.27 -5.38
N THR A 39 -15.85 16.12 -6.69
CA THR A 39 -16.51 14.94 -7.29
C THR A 39 -15.66 14.22 -8.33
N SER A 40 -14.44 14.69 -8.58
CA SER A 40 -13.55 14.13 -9.60
C SER A 40 -12.09 14.23 -9.19
N PHE A 41 -11.26 13.34 -9.77
CA PHE A 41 -9.81 13.41 -9.58
C PHE A 41 -9.19 14.72 -10.08
N LYS A 42 -9.78 15.37 -11.09
CA LYS A 42 -9.32 16.69 -11.57
C LYS A 42 -9.38 17.76 -10.48
N GLN A 43 -10.35 17.65 -9.57
CA GLN A 43 -10.55 18.57 -8.46
C GLN A 43 -9.98 18.05 -7.13
N ASP A 44 -9.45 16.82 -7.09
CA ASP A 44 -8.90 16.20 -5.89
C ASP A 44 -7.47 16.71 -5.63
N PRO A 45 -7.25 17.57 -4.61
CA PRO A 45 -5.94 18.20 -4.39
C PRO A 45 -4.85 17.19 -4.01
N ILE A 46 -5.22 16.10 -3.33
CA ILE A 46 -4.29 15.02 -2.99
C ILE A 46 -3.84 14.34 -4.28
N TYR A 47 -4.79 14.00 -5.15
CA TYR A 47 -4.48 13.37 -6.43
C TYR A 47 -3.64 14.29 -7.34
N GLN A 48 -3.97 15.58 -7.44
CA GLN A 48 -3.18 16.51 -8.27
C GLN A 48 -1.72 16.58 -7.79
N THR A 49 -1.50 16.65 -6.46
CA THR A 49 -0.15 16.61 -5.89
C THR A 49 0.58 15.30 -6.24
N MET A 50 -0.10 14.16 -6.10
CA MET A 50 0.46 12.85 -6.45
C MET A 50 0.83 12.77 -7.93
N LYS A 51 -0.05 13.29 -8.80
CA LYS A 51 0.14 13.29 -10.27
C LYS A 51 1.33 14.15 -10.67
N GLU A 52 1.43 15.36 -10.15
CA GLU A 52 2.55 16.26 -10.44
C GLU A 52 3.90 15.64 -10.04
N GLN A 53 3.96 15.00 -8.86
CA GLN A 53 5.18 14.31 -8.41
C GLN A 53 5.51 13.12 -9.29
N MET A 54 4.51 12.28 -9.59
CA MET A 54 4.68 11.13 -10.48
C MET A 54 5.22 11.54 -11.85
N LEU A 55 4.70 12.62 -12.45
CA LEU A 55 5.16 13.12 -13.75
C LEU A 55 6.64 13.52 -13.70
N LYS A 56 7.09 14.23 -12.66
CA LYS A 56 8.51 14.59 -12.47
C LYS A 56 9.41 13.36 -12.32
N PHE A 57 8.93 12.31 -11.65
CA PHE A 57 9.67 11.07 -11.50
C PHE A 57 9.83 10.33 -12.84
N ILE A 58 8.74 10.10 -13.57
CA ILE A 58 8.78 9.28 -14.79
C ILE A 58 9.53 9.94 -15.96
N GLU A 59 9.72 11.26 -15.93
CA GLU A 59 10.59 11.99 -16.85
C GLU A 59 12.07 11.60 -16.70
N ASN A 60 12.47 11.18 -15.50
CA ASN A 60 13.85 10.88 -15.14
C ASN A 60 14.12 9.38 -14.92
N ILE A 61 13.08 8.52 -14.94
CA ILE A 61 13.19 7.07 -14.87
C ILE A 61 13.22 6.48 -16.28
N LYS A 62 14.19 5.61 -16.58
CA LYS A 62 14.36 5.07 -17.94
C LYS A 62 13.21 4.15 -18.37
N TYR A 63 12.87 3.15 -17.55
CA TYR A 63 11.91 2.11 -17.91
C TYR A 63 10.58 2.26 -17.19
N LYS A 64 10.48 1.83 -15.93
CA LYS A 64 9.21 1.72 -15.19
C LYS A 64 9.27 2.25 -13.77
N LEU A 65 8.14 2.82 -13.35
CA LEU A 65 7.86 3.21 -11.97
C LEU A 65 6.85 2.22 -11.35
N TYR A 66 7.26 1.48 -10.33
CA TYR A 66 6.39 0.57 -9.61
C TYR A 66 5.75 1.28 -8.43
N ILE A 67 4.42 1.18 -8.31
CA ILE A 67 3.64 1.82 -7.25
C ILE A 67 3.02 0.71 -6.41
N LEU A 68 3.40 0.63 -5.12
CA LEU A 68 2.75 -0.31 -4.20
C LEU A 68 1.36 0.21 -3.82
N ASP A 69 0.35 -0.61 -4.05
CA ASP A 69 -1.03 -0.27 -3.74
C ASP A 69 -1.35 -0.38 -2.23
N ALA A 70 -2.40 0.30 -1.81
CA ALA A 70 -2.80 0.35 -0.42
C ALA A 70 -3.56 -0.91 0.02
N ILE A 71 -3.29 -1.35 1.25
CA ILE A 71 -4.04 -2.34 2.02
C ILE A 71 -4.39 -1.74 3.39
N PRO A 72 -5.49 -2.17 4.04
CA PRO A 72 -5.94 -1.56 5.29
C PRO A 72 -4.93 -1.72 6.42
N ARG A 73 -4.88 -0.73 7.32
CA ARG A 73 -4.03 -0.74 8.52
C ARG A 73 -4.46 -1.84 9.48
N ILE A 74 -3.50 -2.29 10.27
CA ILE A 74 -3.78 -3.08 11.47
C ILE A 74 -4.22 -2.19 12.64
N ASN A 75 -5.03 -2.76 13.52
CA ASN A 75 -5.26 -2.34 14.88
C ASN A 75 -4.10 -2.83 15.76
N ARG A 76 -3.21 -1.91 16.12
CA ARG A 76 -1.94 -2.20 16.81
C ARG A 76 -2.12 -3.00 18.11
N GLY A 77 -3.18 -2.71 18.86
CA GLY A 77 -3.48 -3.39 20.12
C GLY A 77 -3.88 -4.85 19.92
N ALA A 78 -4.55 -5.17 18.81
CA ALA A 78 -5.04 -6.52 18.53
C ALA A 78 -3.92 -7.50 18.17
N VAL A 79 -2.79 -7.02 17.61
CA VAL A 79 -1.68 -7.86 17.14
C VAL A 79 -1.15 -8.79 18.23
N ASN A 80 -0.97 -8.27 19.45
CA ASN A 80 -0.42 -9.03 20.57
C ASN A 80 -1.37 -10.11 21.11
N HIS A 81 -2.65 -10.06 20.72
CA HIS A 81 -3.67 -10.97 21.22
C HIS A 81 -4.02 -12.09 20.24
N ILE A 82 -3.51 -12.05 19.00
CA ILE A 82 -3.82 -13.03 17.94
C ILE A 82 -3.60 -14.47 18.44
N ALA A 83 -2.40 -14.77 18.96
CA ALA A 83 -2.06 -16.11 19.43
C ALA A 83 -2.97 -16.58 20.57
N SER A 84 -3.33 -15.70 21.51
CA SER A 84 -4.28 -16.05 22.59
C SER A 84 -5.70 -16.28 22.08
N LEU A 85 -6.16 -15.49 21.11
CA LEU A 85 -7.51 -15.62 20.54
C LEU A 85 -7.66 -16.93 19.78
N ILE A 86 -6.65 -17.30 18.98
CA ILE A 86 -6.62 -18.58 18.26
C ILE A 86 -6.57 -19.75 19.23
N ARG A 87 -5.71 -19.68 20.26
CA ARG A 87 -5.64 -20.72 21.30
C ARG A 87 -6.99 -20.95 21.99
N ASN A 88 -7.79 -19.90 22.15
CA ASN A 88 -9.11 -19.97 22.77
C ASN A 88 -10.22 -20.40 21.79
N GLY A 89 -9.89 -20.74 20.54
CA GLY A 89 -10.87 -21.16 19.54
C GLY A 89 -11.73 -20.01 18.99
N THR A 90 -11.25 -18.77 19.08
CA THR A 90 -11.96 -17.62 18.49
C THR A 90 -12.04 -17.79 16.97
N ASP A 91 -13.21 -17.54 16.39
CA ASP A 91 -13.41 -17.53 14.94
C ASP A 91 -12.38 -16.59 14.26
N PRO A 92 -11.58 -17.08 13.30
CA PRO A 92 -10.66 -16.25 12.52
C PRO A 92 -11.29 -14.98 11.92
N ILE A 93 -12.55 -15.01 11.50
CA ILE A 93 -13.25 -13.83 10.96
C ILE A 93 -13.41 -12.75 12.03
N ALA A 94 -13.70 -13.14 13.27
CA ALA A 94 -13.78 -12.20 14.38
C ALA A 94 -12.41 -11.58 14.70
N ILE A 95 -11.32 -12.36 14.56
CA ILE A 95 -9.95 -11.85 14.72
C ILE A 95 -9.61 -10.89 13.58
N ASP A 96 -9.95 -11.21 12.33
CA ASP A 96 -9.75 -10.34 11.17
C ASP A 96 -10.41 -8.98 11.39
N ASN A 97 -11.69 -8.96 11.79
CA ASN A 97 -12.46 -7.74 12.06
C ASN A 97 -11.91 -6.92 13.23
N LEU A 98 -11.33 -7.57 14.24
CA LEU A 98 -10.66 -6.89 15.36
C LEU A 98 -9.31 -6.29 14.93
N LEU A 99 -8.59 -7.01 14.06
CA LEU A 99 -7.23 -6.70 13.65
C LEU A 99 -7.18 -5.67 12.53
N VAL A 100 -8.19 -5.55 11.68
CA VAL A 100 -8.17 -4.70 10.49
C VAL A 100 -8.93 -3.41 10.73
N ARG A 101 -8.34 -2.27 10.33
CA ARG A 101 -9.03 -0.98 10.26
C ARG A 101 -9.44 -0.71 8.80
N PRO A 102 -10.72 -0.88 8.45
CA PRO A 102 -11.14 -1.03 7.05
C PRO A 102 -11.24 0.28 6.28
N HIS A 103 -10.94 1.44 6.87
CA HIS A 103 -11.22 2.72 6.22
C HIS A 103 -10.00 3.34 5.53
N GLU A 104 -10.31 4.21 4.55
CA GLU A 104 -9.40 5.12 3.82
C GLU A 104 -8.50 4.45 2.77
N TYR A 105 -8.22 3.15 2.87
CA TYR A 105 -7.35 2.48 1.92
C TYR A 105 -7.97 2.41 0.51
N GLU A 106 -9.30 2.28 0.40
CA GLU A 106 -9.99 2.21 -0.90
C GLU A 106 -9.81 3.49 -1.70
N MET A 107 -9.82 4.64 -1.01
CA MET A 107 -9.61 5.92 -1.66
C MET A 107 -8.16 6.07 -2.15
N ALA A 108 -7.21 5.57 -1.37
CA ALA A 108 -5.81 5.50 -1.81
C ALA A 108 -5.65 4.60 -3.04
N ARG A 109 -6.29 3.41 -3.06
CA ARG A 109 -6.31 2.52 -4.23
C ARG A 109 -6.91 3.17 -5.46
N LYS A 110 -8.02 3.90 -5.30
CA LYS A 110 -8.64 4.70 -6.38
C LYS A 110 -7.67 5.73 -6.96
N ARG A 111 -6.94 6.45 -6.11
CA ARG A 111 -5.92 7.44 -6.54
C ARG A 111 -4.73 6.79 -7.23
N HIS A 112 -4.21 5.67 -6.71
CA HIS A 112 -3.14 4.92 -7.37
C HIS A 112 -3.58 4.38 -8.73
N ALA A 113 -4.79 3.81 -8.83
CA ALA A 113 -5.33 3.35 -10.10
C ALA A 113 -5.45 4.48 -11.13
N GLN A 114 -5.85 5.68 -10.70
CA GLN A 114 -5.87 6.84 -11.59
C GLN A 114 -4.46 7.31 -11.98
N LEU A 115 -3.47 7.26 -11.07
CA LEU A 115 -2.08 7.56 -11.42
C LEU A 115 -1.54 6.63 -12.50
N VAL A 116 -1.83 5.32 -12.40
CA VAL A 116 -1.41 4.34 -13.40
C VAL A 116 -2.06 4.60 -14.75
N LYS A 117 -3.28 5.15 -14.80
CA LYS A 117 -3.87 5.62 -16.07
C LYS A 117 -3.15 6.85 -16.63
N ASP A 118 -2.82 7.80 -15.77
CA ASP A 118 -2.22 9.08 -16.17
C ASP A 118 -0.70 9.01 -16.41
N CYS A 119 -0.05 7.89 -16.10
CA CYS A 119 1.41 7.72 -16.17
C CYS A 119 2.00 7.46 -17.57
N LYS A 120 1.19 7.57 -18.63
CA LYS A 120 1.63 7.34 -20.02
C LYS A 120 2.26 5.95 -20.24
N GLY A 121 1.75 4.93 -19.52
CA GLY A 121 2.24 3.55 -19.60
C GLY A 121 3.58 3.28 -18.90
N LYS A 122 4.16 4.24 -18.18
CA LYS A 122 5.41 4.05 -17.42
C LYS A 122 5.23 3.47 -16.02
N CYS A 123 4.04 3.49 -15.45
CA CYS A 123 3.79 2.93 -14.11
C CYS A 123 3.22 1.53 -14.15
N ILE A 124 3.61 0.72 -13.17
CA ILE A 124 3.08 -0.62 -12.92
C ILE A 124 2.59 -0.67 -11.47
N MET A 125 1.38 -1.21 -11.27
CA MET A 125 0.85 -1.43 -9.93
C MET A 125 1.45 -2.69 -9.32
N VAL A 126 1.87 -2.62 -8.07
CA VAL A 126 2.20 -3.78 -7.23
C VAL A 126 1.10 -3.91 -6.19
N ASP A 127 0.43 -5.06 -6.11
CA ASP A 127 -0.74 -5.22 -5.25
C ASP A 127 -0.56 -6.38 -4.26
N TYR A 128 -0.65 -6.07 -2.97
CA TYR A 128 -0.65 -7.06 -1.90
C TYR A 128 -2.06 -7.54 -1.52
N LYS A 129 -3.13 -6.94 -2.06
CA LYS A 129 -4.49 -7.37 -1.73
C LYS A 129 -4.71 -8.87 -1.98
N PRO A 130 -4.26 -9.48 -3.09
CA PRO A 130 -4.43 -10.92 -3.30
C PRO A 130 -3.78 -11.79 -2.22
N GLU A 131 -2.73 -11.31 -1.56
CA GLU A 131 -2.00 -12.06 -0.54
C GLU A 131 -2.67 -12.04 0.83
N PHE A 132 -3.55 -11.07 1.08
CA PHE A 132 -4.15 -10.84 2.39
C PHE A 132 -5.68 -10.86 2.39
N TYR A 133 -6.33 -10.62 1.26
CA TYR A 133 -7.79 -10.58 1.17
C TYR A 133 -8.36 -11.94 0.84
N ASN A 134 -9.16 -12.48 1.74
CA ASN A 134 -9.89 -13.72 1.53
C ASN A 134 -11.23 -13.41 0.84
N LEU A 135 -11.46 -14.02 -0.33
CA LEU A 135 -12.67 -13.80 -1.13
C LEU A 135 -13.91 -14.52 -0.57
N GLU A 136 -13.74 -15.61 0.16
CA GLU A 136 -14.84 -16.39 0.72
C GLU A 136 -15.40 -15.72 1.97
N THR A 137 -14.53 -15.18 2.81
CA THR A 137 -14.91 -14.51 4.06
C THR A 137 -15.04 -13.00 3.92
N GLU A 138 -14.68 -12.46 2.75
CA GLU A 138 -14.65 -11.03 2.44
C GLU A 138 -13.81 -10.18 3.43
N THR A 139 -12.82 -10.80 4.10
CA THR A 139 -12.00 -10.19 5.15
C THR A 139 -10.53 -10.11 4.75
N PHE A 140 -9.78 -9.21 5.41
CA PHE A 140 -8.32 -9.21 5.35
C PHE A 140 -7.75 -10.06 6.48
N ARG A 141 -6.92 -11.05 6.15
CA ARG A 141 -6.22 -11.90 7.11
C ARG A 141 -4.75 -11.53 7.20
N TYR A 142 -4.32 -11.18 8.41
CA TYR A 142 -2.99 -10.64 8.70
C TYR A 142 -2.17 -11.51 9.67
N PHE A 143 -2.54 -12.79 9.75
CA PHE A 143 -1.86 -13.82 10.53
C PHE A 143 -2.01 -15.18 9.84
N ASP A 144 -1.10 -16.10 10.13
CA ASP A 144 -1.17 -17.47 9.64
C ASP A 144 -2.09 -18.36 10.50
N GLU A 145 -2.30 -19.59 10.07
CA GLU A 145 -3.16 -20.57 10.77
C GLU A 145 -2.68 -20.89 12.21
N ARG A 146 -1.41 -20.62 12.50
CA ARG A 146 -0.78 -20.84 13.82
C ARG A 146 -0.85 -19.59 14.70
N GLY A 147 -1.30 -18.45 14.16
CA GLY A 147 -1.41 -17.18 14.87
C GLY A 147 -0.17 -16.29 14.83
N PHE A 148 0.79 -16.57 13.95
CA PHE A 148 1.91 -15.66 13.70
C PHE A 148 1.44 -14.48 12.87
N SER A 149 1.61 -13.28 13.41
CA SER A 149 1.24 -12.08 12.69
C SER A 149 2.22 -11.78 11.56
N TYR A 150 1.68 -11.43 10.39
CA TYR A 150 2.43 -10.83 9.28
C TYR A 150 2.81 -9.38 9.56
N TRP A 151 2.33 -8.80 10.66
CA TRP A 151 2.56 -7.42 11.02
C TRP A 151 3.16 -7.27 12.42
N THR A 152 3.89 -6.18 12.59
CA THR A 152 4.42 -5.73 13.88
C THR A 152 3.49 -4.68 14.47
N THR A 153 3.52 -4.51 15.80
CA THR A 153 2.71 -3.49 16.49
C THR A 153 2.92 -2.06 15.98
N PRO A 154 4.09 -1.64 15.43
CA PRO A 154 4.25 -0.32 14.82
C PRO A 154 3.68 -0.18 13.39
N GLN A 155 2.93 -1.18 12.88
CA GLN A 155 2.34 -1.20 11.53
C GLN A 155 3.33 -1.39 10.38
N HIS A 156 4.38 -2.17 10.59
CA HIS A 156 5.25 -2.68 9.53
C HIS A 156 5.03 -4.18 9.33
N LEU A 157 5.40 -4.72 8.17
CA LEU A 157 5.47 -6.17 7.99
C LEU A 157 6.49 -6.76 8.97
N SER A 158 6.14 -7.89 9.58
CA SER A 158 7.08 -8.71 10.35
C SER A 158 8.03 -9.46 9.40
N PRO A 159 9.12 -10.07 9.87
CA PRO A 159 9.93 -10.96 9.03
C PRO A 159 9.10 -12.06 8.36
N HIS A 160 8.11 -12.59 9.09
CA HIS A 160 7.16 -13.56 8.55
C HIS A 160 6.26 -12.93 7.46
N GLY A 161 5.77 -11.70 7.67
CA GLY A 161 5.01 -10.97 6.66
C GLY A 161 5.81 -10.64 5.41
N ILE A 162 7.10 -10.31 5.55
CA ILE A 162 8.01 -10.10 4.42
C ILE A 162 8.19 -11.38 3.62
N GLU A 163 8.31 -12.54 4.29
CA GLU A 163 8.35 -13.83 3.60
C GLU A 163 7.05 -14.10 2.83
N HIS A 164 5.91 -13.83 3.46
CA HIS A 164 4.58 -14.04 2.88
C HIS A 164 4.38 -13.28 1.57
N ILE A 165 4.89 -12.05 1.46
CA ILE A 165 4.77 -11.24 0.22
C ILE A 165 6.02 -11.32 -0.67
N ARG A 166 7.00 -12.17 -0.34
CA ARG A 166 8.29 -12.22 -1.05
C ARG A 166 8.10 -12.53 -2.52
N HIS A 167 7.21 -13.48 -2.85
CA HIS A 167 6.99 -13.92 -4.23
C HIS A 167 6.58 -12.76 -5.14
N VAL A 168 5.72 -11.85 -4.65
CA VAL A 168 5.28 -10.64 -5.37
C VAL A 168 6.48 -9.86 -5.93
N TRP A 169 7.52 -9.66 -5.11
CA TRP A 169 8.73 -8.95 -5.54
C TRP A 169 9.63 -9.81 -6.40
N THR A 170 9.81 -11.09 -6.07
CA THR A 170 10.66 -11.97 -6.89
C THR A 170 10.12 -12.10 -8.31
N ASP A 171 8.80 -12.10 -8.48
CA ASP A 171 8.16 -12.21 -9.80
C ASP A 171 8.23 -10.91 -10.60
N ILE A 172 8.28 -9.75 -9.94
CA ILE A 172 8.62 -8.49 -10.58
C ILE A 172 10.08 -8.52 -11.03
N CYS A 173 11.00 -8.86 -10.12
CA CYS A 173 12.44 -8.87 -10.40
C CYS A 173 12.83 -9.79 -11.56
N LYS A 174 12.17 -10.94 -11.72
CA LYS A 174 12.38 -11.86 -12.86
C LYS A 174 11.98 -11.27 -14.22
N LYS A 175 11.19 -10.18 -14.24
CA LYS A 175 10.66 -9.53 -15.45
C LYS A 175 11.34 -8.18 -15.74
N LEU A 176 12.27 -7.74 -14.89
CA LEU A 176 13.03 -6.51 -15.07
C LEU A 176 14.14 -6.66 -16.13
#